data_AF-A0A7X0ZY91-F1
#
_entry.id   AF-A0A7X0ZY91-F1
#
_cell.length_a   1.000
_cell.length_b   1.000
_cell.length_c   1.000
_cell.angle_alpha   90.00
_cell.angle_beta   90.00
_cell.angle_gamma   90.00
#
_symmetry.space_group_name_H-M   'P 1'
#
loop_
_entity.id
_entity.type
_entity.pdbx_description
1 polymer ?
#
loop_
_entity_poly.entity_id
_entity_poly.type
_entity_poly.pdbx_seq_one_letter_code
_entity_poly.pdbx_strand_id
1 'polypeptide(L)'
;MNRQTEFTLLIVGASFSIMTFLGAMAYTVIFGLNTLLVFDTSYYAGPDEAIFFGIITFVSVIAVIFALVSAIFGFVGAFKVKSGGPKVKTIAVCFIILGGLQIFTIHGILFLIAGILALNKKEYKTVSKEYETISTEDEGTKWE
;
A
#
# COMPACT_ATOMS: atom_id res chain seq x y z
N MET A 1 -13.66 18.28 1.43
CA MET A 1 -12.86 18.26 0.18
C MET A 1 -12.77 16.83 -0.34
N ASN A 2 -13.00 16.60 -1.63
CA ASN A 2 -13.18 15.25 -2.18
C ASN A 2 -11.84 14.49 -2.27
N ARG A 3 -11.63 13.45 -1.45
CA ARG A 3 -10.48 12.52 -1.50
C ARG A 3 -10.76 11.24 -2.31
N GLN A 4 -11.83 11.24 -3.11
CA GLN A 4 -12.21 10.09 -3.93
C GLN A 4 -11.10 9.62 -4.88
N THR A 5 -10.33 10.53 -5.50
CA THR A 5 -9.26 10.13 -6.43
C THR A 5 -8.15 9.34 -5.73
N GLU A 6 -7.68 9.81 -4.57
CA GLU A 6 -6.67 9.10 -3.77
C GLU A 6 -7.19 7.74 -3.30
N PHE A 7 -8.45 7.70 -2.84
CA PHE A 7 -9.12 6.47 -2.41
C PHE A 7 -9.21 5.43 -3.53
N THR A 8 -9.66 5.84 -4.73
CA THR A 8 -9.78 4.97 -5.89
C THR A 8 -8.42 4.46 -6.34
N LEU A 9 -7.39 5.33 -6.42
CA LEU A 9 -6.04 4.92 -6.79
C LEU A 9 -5.46 3.89 -5.82
N LEU A 10 -5.69 4.06 -4.51
CA LEU A 10 -5.24 3.10 -3.49
C LEU A 10 -5.98 1.77 -3.57
N ILE A 11 -7.30 1.76 -3.77
CA ILE A 11 -8.06 0.52 -3.92
C ILE A 11 -7.65 -0.24 -5.19
N VAL A 12 -7.48 0.47 -6.30
CA VAL A 12 -7.05 -0.14 -7.56
C VAL A 12 -5.65 -0.71 -7.41
N GLY A 13 -4.71 0.06 -6.85
CA GLY A 13 -3.36 -0.43 -6.55
C GLY A 13 -3.34 -1.65 -5.62
N ALA A 14 -4.16 -1.64 -4.57
CA ALA A 14 -4.27 -2.75 -3.61
C ALA A 14 -4.88 -4.01 -4.25
N SER A 15 -5.87 -3.83 -5.12
CA SER A 15 -6.49 -4.93 -5.88
C SER A 15 -5.49 -5.60 -6.82
N PHE A 16 -4.72 -4.80 -7.56
CA PHE A 16 -3.63 -5.33 -8.39
C PHE A 16 -2.55 -6.02 -7.55
N SER A 17 -2.20 -5.48 -6.39
CA SER A 17 -1.25 -6.11 -5.47
C SER A 17 -1.74 -7.48 -4.96
N ILE A 18 -3.03 -7.64 -4.68
CA ILE A 18 -3.62 -8.95 -4.34
C ILE A 18 -3.54 -9.92 -5.52
N MET A 19 -3.82 -9.45 -6.73
CA MET A 19 -3.75 -10.30 -7.91
C MET A 19 -2.31 -10.79 -8.16
N THR A 20 -1.33 -9.89 -8.03
CA THR A 20 0.10 -10.23 -8.07
C THR A 20 0.49 -11.18 -6.95
N PHE A 21 -0.04 -10.97 -5.73
CA PHE A 21 0.17 -11.88 -4.60
C PHE A 21 -0.34 -13.30 -4.91
N LEU A 22 -1.56 -13.45 -5.44
CA LEU A 22 -2.11 -14.75 -5.79
C LEU A 22 -1.28 -15.45 -6.87
N GLY A 23 -0.87 -14.70 -7.90
CA GLY A 23 -0.01 -15.23 -8.97
C GLY A 23 1.37 -15.66 -8.44
N ALA A 24 2.01 -14.82 -7.64
CA ALA A 24 3.29 -15.14 -7.01
C ALA A 24 3.16 -16.32 -6.05
N MET A 25 2.07 -16.41 -5.28
CA MET A 25 1.83 -17.52 -4.36
C MET A 25 1.67 -18.84 -5.11
N ALA A 26 0.89 -18.86 -6.19
CA ALA A 26 0.75 -20.06 -7.04
C ALA A 26 2.12 -20.46 -7.64
N TYR A 27 2.88 -19.50 -8.14
CA TYR A 27 4.23 -19.73 -8.66
C TYR A 27 5.17 -20.30 -7.60
N THR A 28 5.21 -19.71 -6.41
CA THR A 28 6.03 -20.16 -5.27
C THR A 28 5.65 -21.55 -4.82
N VAL A 29 4.36 -21.91 -4.79
CA VAL A 29 3.94 -23.27 -4.45
C VAL A 29 4.43 -24.27 -5.49
N ILE A 30 4.26 -23.99 -6.78
CA ILE A 30 4.69 -24.89 -7.87
C ILE A 30 6.22 -25.05 -7.87
N PHE A 31 6.97 -23.95 -7.85
CA PHE A 31 8.44 -23.99 -7.86
C PHE A 31 9.02 -24.50 -6.54
N GLY A 32 8.39 -24.19 -5.40
CA GLY A 32 8.78 -24.69 -4.09
C GLY A 32 8.64 -26.20 -3.99
N LEU A 33 7.52 -26.75 -4.45
CA LEU A 33 7.34 -28.21 -4.53
C LEU A 33 8.36 -28.87 -5.46
N ASN A 34 8.63 -28.29 -6.63
CA ASN A 34 9.66 -28.81 -7.54
C ASN A 34 11.05 -28.77 -6.90
N THR A 35 11.39 -27.69 -6.19
CA THR A 35 12.66 -27.57 -5.49
C THR A 35 12.79 -28.66 -4.42
N LEU A 36 11.76 -28.87 -3.59
CA LEU A 36 11.78 -29.92 -2.57
C LEU A 36 11.99 -31.33 -3.18
N LEU A 37 11.33 -31.63 -4.30
CA LEU A 37 11.48 -32.92 -5.00
C LEU A 37 12.88 -33.11 -5.59
N VAL A 38 13.49 -32.04 -6.12
CA VAL A 38 14.86 -32.07 -6.66
C VAL A 38 15.90 -32.29 -5.55
N PHE A 39 15.73 -31.66 -4.38
CA PHE A 39 16.62 -31.85 -3.23
C PHE A 39 16.49 -33.25 -2.60
N ASP A 40 15.29 -33.81 -2.56
CA ASP A 40 15.04 -35.15 -1.99
C ASP A 40 15.54 -36.26 -2.93
N THR A 41 15.36 -36.09 -4.24
CA THR A 41 15.72 -37.15 -5.19
C THR A 41 17.21 -37.26 -5.49
N SER A 42 18.05 -36.26 -5.16
CA SER A 42 19.54 -36.21 -5.21
C SER A 42 20.29 -36.90 -6.37
N TYR A 43 19.58 -37.40 -7.37
CA TYR A 43 20.05 -38.32 -8.42
C TYR A 43 19.80 -37.76 -9.82
N TYR A 44 18.97 -36.72 -9.95
CA TYR A 44 18.53 -36.16 -11.24
C TYR A 44 18.97 -34.72 -11.52
N ALA A 45 19.55 -34.00 -10.54
CA ALA A 45 19.99 -32.62 -10.74
C ALA A 45 21.45 -32.44 -10.31
N GLY A 46 22.23 -31.74 -11.13
CA GLY A 46 23.57 -31.31 -10.77
C GLY A 46 23.53 -30.35 -9.55
N PRO A 47 24.60 -30.28 -8.74
CA PRO A 47 24.67 -29.36 -7.59
C PRO A 47 24.29 -27.91 -7.93
N ASP A 48 24.67 -27.46 -9.13
CA ASP A 48 24.44 -26.10 -9.61
C ASP A 48 22.96 -25.81 -9.88
N GLU A 49 22.20 -26.79 -10.36
CA GLU A 49 20.79 -26.68 -10.70
C GLU A 49 19.94 -26.59 -9.42
N ALA A 50 20.25 -27.42 -8.42
CA ALA A 50 19.57 -27.41 -7.12
C ALA A 50 19.75 -26.05 -6.39
N ILE A 51 20.96 -25.48 -6.45
CA ILE A 51 21.24 -24.16 -5.89
C ILE A 51 20.46 -23.07 -6.64
N PHE A 52 20.42 -23.12 -7.97
CA PHE A 52 19.69 -22.17 -8.79
C PHE A 52 18.18 -22.18 -8.50
N PHE A 53 17.56 -23.36 -8.45
CA PHE A 53 16.14 -23.51 -8.08
C PHE A 53 15.87 -23.05 -6.64
N GLY A 54 16.78 -23.32 -5.70
CA GLY A 54 16.71 -22.83 -4.33
C GLY A 54 16.67 -21.31 -4.23
N ILE A 55 17.55 -20.61 -4.97
CA ILE A 55 17.60 -19.14 -4.99
C ILE A 55 16.32 -18.56 -5.59
N ILE A 56 15.83 -19.09 -6.71
CA ILE A 56 14.58 -18.62 -7.34
C ILE A 56 13.40 -18.80 -6.39
N THR A 57 13.28 -19.97 -5.78
CA THR A 57 12.22 -20.26 -4.81
C THR A 57 12.27 -19.29 -3.63
N PHE A 58 13.46 -19.03 -3.08
CA PHE A 58 13.65 -18.09 -1.98
C PHE A 58 13.22 -16.66 -2.34
N VAL A 59 13.65 -16.15 -3.50
CA VAL A 59 13.25 -14.81 -3.98
C VAL A 59 11.74 -14.74 -4.20
N SER A 60 11.12 -15.80 -4.70
CA SER A 60 9.67 -15.85 -4.90
C SER A 60 8.89 -15.74 -3.59
N VAL A 61 9.35 -16.40 -2.51
CA VAL A 61 8.74 -16.30 -1.18
C VAL A 61 8.78 -14.87 -0.65
N ILE A 62 9.93 -14.19 -0.81
CA ILE A 62 10.07 -12.79 -0.42
C ILE A 62 9.09 -11.91 -1.21
N ALA A 63 8.98 -12.12 -2.53
CA ALA A 63 8.05 -11.38 -3.37
C ALA A 63 6.59 -11.57 -2.95
N VAL A 64 6.20 -12.79 -2.55
CA VAL A 64 4.85 -13.10 -2.03
C VAL A 64 4.57 -12.31 -0.74
N ILE A 65 5.48 -12.36 0.24
CA ILE A 65 5.32 -11.63 1.50
C ILE A 65 5.19 -10.13 1.22
N PHE A 66 6.03 -9.61 0.32
CA PHE A 66 6.06 -8.21 0.00
C PHE A 66 4.78 -7.74 -0.72
N ALA A 67 4.24 -8.55 -1.65
CA ALA A 67 2.97 -8.28 -2.32
C ALA A 67 1.78 -8.30 -1.34
N LEU A 68 1.80 -9.21 -0.36
CA LEU A 68 0.78 -9.30 0.69
C LEU A 68 0.78 -8.06 1.58
N VAL A 69 1.96 -7.68 2.09
CA VAL A 69 2.12 -6.49 2.93
C VAL A 69 1.66 -5.25 2.15
N SER A 70 2.09 -5.10 0.90
CA SER A 70 1.70 -3.99 0.04
C SER A 70 0.18 -3.90 -0.17
N ALA A 71 -0.49 -5.04 -0.39
CA ALA A 71 -1.94 -5.12 -0.47
C ALA A 71 -2.63 -4.66 0.82
N ILE A 72 -2.21 -5.18 1.99
CA ILE A 72 -2.79 -4.83 3.29
C ILE A 72 -2.66 -3.33 3.55
N PHE A 73 -1.47 -2.76 3.33
CA PHE A 73 -1.24 -1.33 3.49
C PHE A 73 -2.07 -0.50 2.49
N GLY A 74 -2.21 -0.97 1.25
CA GLY A 74 -3.07 -0.39 0.24
C GLY A 74 -4.53 -0.26 0.69
N PHE A 75 -5.14 -1.35 1.17
CA PHE A 75 -6.52 -1.33 1.69
C PHE A 75 -6.65 -0.47 2.94
N VAL A 76 -5.78 -0.66 3.93
CA VAL A 76 -5.83 0.10 5.20
C VAL A 76 -5.68 1.60 4.94
N GLY A 77 -4.73 1.99 4.09
CA GLY A 77 -4.53 3.41 3.79
C GLY A 77 -5.65 3.99 2.93
N ALA A 78 -6.28 3.22 2.03
CA ALA A 78 -7.47 3.67 1.31
C ALA A 78 -8.58 4.10 2.28
N PHE A 79 -8.94 3.23 3.24
CA PHE A 79 -9.99 3.56 4.21
C PHE A 79 -9.63 4.75 5.10
N LYS A 80 -8.36 4.89 5.50
CA LYS A 80 -7.89 6.03 6.30
C LYS A 80 -7.82 7.34 5.51
N VAL A 81 -7.54 7.29 4.21
CA VAL A 81 -7.58 8.47 3.32
C VAL A 81 -9.02 8.92 3.13
N LYS A 82 -9.96 7.99 2.95
CA LYS A 82 -11.41 8.27 2.87
C LYS A 82 -11.96 8.90 4.15
N SER A 83 -11.50 8.47 5.33
CA SER A 83 -12.01 8.96 6.62
C SER A 83 -11.47 10.34 7.03
N GLY A 84 -10.53 10.93 6.29
CA GLY A 84 -10.09 12.30 6.54
C GLY A 84 -9.23 12.51 7.80
N GLY A 85 -8.78 11.44 8.48
CA GLY A 85 -8.21 11.53 9.82
C GLY A 85 -6.82 12.23 9.91
N PRO A 86 -6.37 12.62 11.12
CA PRO A 86 -5.13 13.37 11.35
C PRO A 86 -3.83 12.63 10.98
N LYS A 87 -3.92 11.37 10.52
CA LYS A 87 -2.76 10.52 10.16
C LYS A 87 -2.60 10.31 8.65
N VAL A 88 -3.31 11.07 7.81
CA VAL A 88 -3.28 10.87 6.34
C VAL A 88 -1.90 11.18 5.76
N LYS A 89 -1.17 12.16 6.31
CA LYS A 89 0.20 12.49 5.88
C LYS A 89 1.18 11.34 6.15
N THR A 90 1.11 10.69 7.30
CA THR A 90 1.97 9.53 7.63
C THR A 90 1.73 8.38 6.65
N ILE A 91 0.46 8.12 6.32
CA ILE A 91 0.07 7.07 5.37
C ILE A 91 0.53 7.40 3.96
N ALA A 92 0.49 8.68 3.58
CA ALA A 92 0.99 9.15 2.30
C ALA A 92 2.50 8.91 2.15
N VAL A 93 3.29 9.15 3.21
CA VAL A 93 4.72 8.80 3.23
C VAL A 93 4.93 7.29 3.09
N CYS A 94 4.14 6.47 3.81
CA CYS A 94 4.20 5.01 3.66
C CYS A 94 3.95 4.58 2.20
N PHE A 95 3.01 5.21 1.50
CA PHE A 95 2.73 4.90 0.10
C PHE A 95 3.82 5.35 -0.87
N ILE A 96 4.54 6.43 -0.56
CA ILE A 96 5.71 6.83 -1.36
C ILE A 96 6.86 5.84 -1.18
N ILE A 97 7.09 5.37 0.05
CA ILE A 97 8.15 4.38 0.32
C ILE A 97 7.79 3.03 -0.32
N LEU A 98 6.56 2.54 -0.10
CA LEU A 98 6.10 1.28 -0.67
C LEU A 98 6.03 1.33 -2.20
N GLY A 99 5.51 2.43 -2.76
CA GLY A 99 5.43 2.64 -4.20
C GLY A 99 6.81 2.81 -4.85
N GLY A 100 7.73 3.51 -4.19
CA GLY A 100 9.11 3.68 -4.67
C GLY A 100 9.89 2.38 -4.67
N LEU A 101 9.72 1.54 -3.65
CA LEU A 101 10.33 0.21 -3.59
C LEU A 101 9.75 -0.76 -4.64
N GLN A 102 8.53 -0.51 -5.13
CA GLN A 102 7.84 -1.31 -6.14
C GLN A 102 7.65 -0.57 -7.47
N ILE A 103 8.47 0.45 -7.78
CA ILE A 103 8.21 1.38 -8.90
C ILE A 103 8.18 0.71 -10.28
N PHE A 104 8.80 -0.47 -10.39
CA PHE A 104 8.78 -1.30 -11.60
C PHE A 104 7.43 -2.01 -11.85
N THR A 105 6.45 -1.84 -10.96
CA THR A 105 5.12 -2.46 -11.05
C THR A 105 4.01 -1.43 -11.18
N ILE A 106 2.94 -1.78 -11.89
CA ILE A 106 1.77 -0.91 -12.09
C ILE A 106 1.17 -0.48 -10.74
N HIS A 107 1.02 -1.42 -9.81
CA HIS A 107 0.50 -1.13 -8.45
C HIS A 107 1.45 -0.24 -7.63
N GLY A 108 2.77 -0.39 -7.77
CA GLY A 108 3.74 0.50 -7.13
C GLY A 108 3.62 1.94 -7.62
N ILE A 109 3.46 2.15 -8.92
CA ILE A 109 3.24 3.48 -9.51
C ILE A 109 1.92 4.09 -9.00
N LEU A 110 0.85 3.30 -8.94
CA LEU A 110 -0.45 3.72 -8.38
C LEU A 110 -0.33 4.18 -6.91
N PHE A 111 0.43 3.45 -6.08
CA PHE A 111 0.69 3.85 -4.70
C PHE A 111 1.54 5.13 -4.60
N LEU A 112 2.52 5.29 -5.47
CA LEU A 112 3.39 6.47 -5.50
C LEU A 112 2.58 7.73 -5.86
N ILE A 113 1.74 7.66 -6.90
CA ILE A 113 0.86 8.76 -7.30
C ILE A 113 -0.13 9.09 -6.18
N ALA A 114 -0.76 8.08 -5.58
CA ALA A 114 -1.70 8.29 -4.47
C ALA A 114 -1.01 8.93 -3.24
N GLY A 115 0.22 8.51 -2.92
CA GLY A 115 1.01 9.08 -1.84
C GLY A 115 1.38 10.55 -2.08
N ILE A 116 1.86 10.89 -3.29
CA ILE A 116 2.18 12.29 -3.65
C ILE A 116 0.93 13.17 -3.57
N LEU A 117 -0.21 12.69 -4.10
CA LEU A 117 -1.47 13.42 -4.06
C LEU A 117 -1.94 13.63 -2.62
N ALA A 118 -1.84 12.61 -1.77
CA ALA A 118 -2.23 12.70 -0.36
C ALA A 118 -1.30 13.61 0.48
N LEU A 119 -0.01 13.74 0.12
CA LEU A 119 0.93 14.67 0.77
C LEU A 119 0.73 16.12 0.35
N ASN A 120 0.57 16.38 -0.94
CA ASN A 120 0.47 17.74 -1.48
C ASN A 120 -0.89 18.38 -1.22
N LYS A 121 -1.89 17.58 -0.82
CA LYS A 121 -3.19 18.10 -0.46
C LYS A 121 -3.10 18.80 0.90
N LYS A 122 -3.13 20.14 0.89
CA LYS A 122 -3.26 20.96 2.10
C LYS A 122 -4.43 20.40 2.93
N GLU A 123 -4.13 19.97 4.16
CA GLU A 123 -5.17 19.77 5.16
C GLU A 123 -5.88 21.11 5.28
N TYR A 124 -7.14 21.18 4.82
CA TYR A 124 -8.01 22.20 5.35
C TYR A 124 -8.06 21.88 6.83
N LYS A 125 -7.29 22.61 7.64
CA LYS A 125 -7.50 22.65 9.07
C LYS A 125 -9.01 22.84 9.18
N THR A 126 -9.72 21.84 9.69
CA THR A 126 -10.87 22.12 10.52
C THR A 126 -10.30 22.98 11.64
N VAL A 127 -10.19 24.29 11.37
CA VAL A 127 -10.43 25.29 12.39
C VAL A 127 -11.77 24.86 12.91
N SER A 128 -11.73 24.21 14.07
CA SER A 128 -12.90 23.84 14.81
C SER A 128 -13.79 25.08 14.80
N LYS A 129 -15.05 24.85 14.45
CA LYS A 129 -16.20 25.73 14.61
C LYS A 129 -16.44 26.06 16.09
N GLU A 130 -15.37 26.41 16.82
CA GLU A 130 -15.34 26.66 18.25
C GLU A 130 -14.85 28.07 18.56
N TYR A 131 -14.17 28.73 17.61
CA TYR A 131 -13.82 30.16 17.72
C TYR A 131 -14.82 31.11 17.06
N GLU A 132 -15.75 30.63 16.24
CA GLU A 132 -16.76 31.48 15.58
C GLU A 132 -18.04 31.67 16.43
N THR A 133 -18.25 30.80 17.43
CA THR A 133 -19.37 30.89 18.39
C THR A 133 -19.05 31.65 19.67
N ILE A 134 -17.79 32.00 19.95
CA ILE A 134 -17.44 32.78 21.16
C ILE A 134 -17.29 34.28 20.86
N SER A 135 -16.97 34.67 19.62
CA SER A 135 -16.81 36.09 19.27
C SER A 135 -18.05 36.74 18.64
N THR A 136 -19.18 36.03 18.56
CA THR A 136 -20.44 36.55 17.99
C THR A 136 -21.56 36.72 19.02
N GLU A 137 -21.32 36.39 20.30
CA GLU A 137 -22.27 36.65 21.39
C GLU A 137 -22.01 37.96 22.17
N ASP A 138 -20.95 38.71 21.88
CA ASP A 138 -20.58 39.91 22.68
C ASP A 138 -20.64 41.25 21.90
N GLU A 139 -21.21 41.26 20.69
CA GLU A 139 -21.53 42.49 19.96
C GLU A 139 -22.97 42.43 19.45
N GLY A 140 -23.95 42.73 20.31
CA GLY A 140 -25.33 42.68 19.81
C GLY A 140 -26.51 42.98 20.73
N THR A 141 -26.35 43.48 21.95
CA THR A 141 -27.51 44.09 22.65
C THR A 141 -27.68 45.55 22.23
N LYS A 142 -28.50 45.66 21.18
CA LYS A 142 -29.31 46.77 20.67
C LYS A 142 -29.35 48.08 21.46
N TRP A 143 -29.24 49.15 20.67
CA TRP A 143 -29.75 50.50 20.88
C TRP A 143 -31.25 50.53 21.22
N GLU A 144 -31.60 51.16 22.34
CA GLU A 144 -32.61 52.23 22.52
C GLU A 144 -32.54 52.78 23.95
#